data_AF-A0A2X4T4E4-F1
#
_entry.id   AF-A0A2X4T4E4-F1
#
_cell.length_a   1.000
_cell.length_b   1.000
_cell.length_c   1.000
_cell.angle_alpha   90.00
_cell.angle_beta   90.00
_cell.angle_gamma   90.00
#
_symmetry.space_group_name_H-M   'P 1'
#
loop_
_entity.id
_entity.type
_entity.pdbx_description
1 polymer ?
#
loop_
_entity_poly.entity_id
_entity_poly.type
_entity_poly.pdbx_seq_one_letter_code
_entity_poly.pdbx_strand_id
1 'polypeptide(L)'
;MSEEERNDLLDYAAWRVNGIRCSLDPLRREVQVSALTDNKALLIVNCEAGAYNTIDLAWIVSRKKTLVSRAVRLRLPFNRGVESKDMELMNAFFDEKTHELVTLAKGRD
;
A
#
# COMPACT_ATOMS: atom_id res chain seq x y z
N MET A 1 -4.09 -15.52 8.31
CA MET A 1 -2.65 -15.28 8.49
C MET A 1 -2.33 -15.50 9.96
N SER A 2 -1.20 -16.10 10.32
CA SER A 2 -0.84 -16.23 11.74
C SER A 2 -0.29 -14.90 12.30
N GLU A 3 -0.33 -14.72 13.62
CA GLU A 3 0.26 -13.54 14.26
C GLU A 3 1.77 -13.42 14.03
N GLU A 4 2.49 -14.55 14.03
CA GLU A 4 3.93 -14.59 13.73
C GLU A 4 4.22 -14.09 12.31
N GLU A 5 3.49 -14.61 11.31
CA GLU A 5 3.63 -14.16 9.92
C GLU A 5 3.32 -12.67 9.77
N ARG A 6 2.30 -12.18 10.48
CA ARG A 6 1.92 -10.77 10.48
C ARG A 6 3.01 -9.90 11.05
N ASN A 7 3.60 -10.29 12.18
CA ASN A 7 4.71 -9.58 12.81
C ASN A 7 5.95 -9.56 11.92
N ASP A 8 6.32 -10.69 11.31
CA ASP A 8 7.42 -10.77 10.33
C ASP A 8 7.21 -9.78 9.16
N LEU A 9 5.97 -9.66 8.67
CA LEU A 9 5.62 -8.73 7.58
C LEU A 9 5.63 -7.26 8.04
N LEU A 10 5.23 -6.97 9.27
CA LEU A 10 5.31 -5.63 9.87
C LEU A 10 6.76 -5.20 10.08
N ASP A 11 7.61 -6.09 10.57
CA ASP A 11 9.05 -5.83 10.72
C ASP A 11 9.72 -5.60 9.35
N TYR A 12 9.36 -6.42 8.36
CA TYR A 12 9.80 -6.23 6.99
C TYR A 12 9.33 -4.88 6.42
N ALA A 13 8.08 -4.51 6.69
CA ALA A 13 7.53 -3.23 6.29
C ALA A 13 8.31 -2.09 6.96
N ALA A 14 8.57 -2.13 8.26
CA ALA A 14 9.32 -1.12 8.99
C ALA A 14 10.72 -0.90 8.38
N TRP A 15 11.42 -1.98 8.04
CA TRP A 15 12.69 -1.90 7.31
C TRP A 15 12.55 -1.22 5.96
N ARG A 16 11.48 -1.52 5.20
CA ARG A 16 11.22 -0.91 3.90
C ARG A 16 10.83 0.57 4.02
N VAL A 17 9.98 0.92 5.00
CA VAL A 17 9.48 2.28 5.27
C VAL A 17 10.64 3.27 5.47
N ASN A 18 11.69 2.86 6.18
CA ASN A 18 12.90 3.69 6.34
C ASN A 18 13.62 3.98 5.01
N GLY A 19 13.51 3.07 4.03
CA GLY A 19 14.10 3.24 2.70
C GLY A 19 13.19 3.91 1.67
N ILE A 20 11.94 4.23 2.01
CA ILE A 20 10.98 4.84 1.09
C ILE A 20 10.98 6.36 1.29
N ARG A 21 11.01 7.11 0.18
CA ARG A 21 10.82 8.56 0.18
C ARG A 21 9.34 8.86 0.40
N CYS A 22 8.97 9.17 1.64
CA CYS A 22 7.64 9.63 2.02
C CYS A 22 7.73 10.96 2.76
N SER A 23 6.75 11.83 2.54
CA SER A 23 6.69 13.16 3.19
C SER A 23 6.14 13.08 4.61
N LEU A 24 5.33 12.07 4.92
CA LEU A 24 4.79 11.83 6.24
C LEU A 24 5.89 11.39 7.22
N ASP A 25 5.86 11.93 8.44
CA ASP A 25 6.77 11.53 9.52
C ASP A 25 6.65 10.02 9.80
N PRO A 26 7.76 9.26 9.92
CA PRO A 26 7.72 7.82 10.17
C PRO A 26 6.84 7.38 11.35
N LEU A 27 6.77 8.16 12.43
CA LEU A 27 5.95 7.86 13.62
C LEU A 27 4.45 8.05 13.36
N ARG A 28 4.09 8.77 12.30
CA ARG A 28 2.71 9.01 11.87
C ARG A 28 2.26 8.06 10.77
N ARG A 29 3.16 7.22 10.27
CA ARG A 29 2.83 6.27 9.20
C ARG A 29 2.03 5.11 9.75
N GLU A 30 0.91 4.83 9.10
CA GLU A 30 0.12 3.63 9.31
C GLU A 30 0.58 2.57 8.31
N VAL A 31 0.75 1.35 8.81
CA VAL A 31 1.10 0.18 8.01
C VAL A 31 -0.02 -0.84 8.12
N GLN A 32 -0.57 -1.23 6.98
CA GLN A 32 -1.61 -2.23 6.87
C GLN A 32 -1.06 -3.47 6.18
N VAL A 33 -1.34 -4.65 6.75
CA VAL A 33 -0.93 -5.94 6.21
C VAL A 33 -2.16 -6.83 6.11
N SER A 34 -2.47 -7.27 4.89
CA SER A 34 -3.59 -8.16 4.59
C SER A 34 -3.14 -9.38 3.80
N ALA A 35 -3.81 -10.51 4.01
CA ALA A 35 -3.56 -11.70 3.21
C ALA A 35 -4.18 -11.53 1.82
N LEU A 36 -3.37 -11.63 0.76
CA LEU A 36 -3.85 -11.55 -0.62
C LEU A 36 -4.12 -12.95 -1.19
N THR A 37 -3.23 -13.89 -0.88
CA THR A 37 -3.34 -15.32 -1.21
C THR A 37 -2.62 -16.14 -0.13
N ASP A 38 -2.60 -17.46 -0.27
CA ASP A 38 -1.85 -18.35 0.64
C ASP A 38 -0.34 -18.04 0.68
N ASN A 39 0.22 -17.49 -0.41
CA ASN A 39 1.66 -17.23 -0.51
C ASN A 39 2.05 -15.76 -0.64
N LYS A 40 1.07 -14.84 -0.68
CA LYS A 40 1.30 -13.39 -0.82
C LYS A 40 0.46 -12.59 0.18
N ALA A 41 1.06 -11.53 0.68
CA ALA A 41 0.40 -10.50 1.45
C ALA A 41 0.40 -9.19 0.66
N LEU A 42 -0.58 -8.34 0.95
CA LEU A 42 -0.62 -6.95 0.52
C LEU A 42 -0.16 -6.09 1.70
N LEU A 43 0.83 -5.25 1.44
CA LEU A 43 1.33 -4.24 2.37
C LEU A 43 0.91 -2.87 1.84
N ILE A 44 0.27 -2.05 2.66
CA ILE A 44 -0.09 -0.67 2.34
C ILE A 44 0.52 0.24 3.41
N VAL A 45 1.14 1.34 2.99
CA VAL A 45 1.75 2.34 3.88
C VAL A 45 1.31 3.72 3.43
N ASN A 46 0.75 4.51 4.34
CA ASN A 46 0.45 5.90 4.04
C ASN A 46 1.75 6.72 3.96
N CYS A 47 1.87 7.50 2.89
CA CYS A 47 3.14 8.12 2.50
C CYS A 47 3.05 9.64 2.55
N GLU A 48 1.90 10.18 2.16
CA GLU A 48 1.60 11.61 2.25
C GLU A 48 0.20 11.79 2.83
N ALA A 49 -0.01 12.87 3.58
CA ALA A 49 -1.32 13.18 4.16
C ALA A 49 -1.67 14.65 3.89
N GLY A 50 -2.81 14.86 3.24
CA GLY A 50 -3.44 16.16 3.06
C GLY A 50 -4.68 16.33 3.94
N ALA A 51 -5.43 17.42 3.74
CA ALA A 51 -6.62 17.73 4.55
C ALA A 51 -7.76 16.71 4.41
N TYR A 52 -7.89 16.07 3.25
CA TYR A 52 -8.99 15.13 2.95
C TYR A 52 -8.53 13.78 2.40
N ASN A 53 -7.30 13.70 1.89
CA ASN A 53 -6.76 12.51 1.25
C ASN A 53 -5.40 12.15 1.82
N THR A 54 -5.15 10.86 2.00
CA THR A 54 -3.80 10.29 2.10
C THR A 54 -3.37 9.74 0.74
N ILE A 55 -2.09 9.84 0.42
CA ILE A 55 -1.47 9.11 -0.69
C ILE A 55 -0.73 7.93 -0.07
N ASP A 56 -1.09 6.74 -0.51
CA ASP A 56 -0.60 5.47 -0.01
C ASP A 56 0.31 4.81 -1.05
N LEU A 57 1.23 4.00 -0.55
CA LEU A 57 2.05 3.12 -1.38
C LEU A 57 1.74 1.68 -1.00
N ALA A 58 1.73 0.80 -2.01
CA ALA A 58 1.41 -0.61 -1.77
C ALA A 58 2.43 -1.56 -2.40
N TRP A 59 2.61 -2.72 -1.77
CA TRP A 59 3.49 -3.79 -2.23
C TRP A 59 2.82 -5.15 -2.06
N ILE A 60 3.04 -6.02 -3.03
CA ILE A 60 2.78 -7.45 -2.86
C ILE A 60 4.06 -8.07 -2.30
N VAL A 61 3.94 -8.73 -1.15
CA VAL A 61 5.06 -9.34 -0.42
C VAL A 61 4.87 -10.85 -0.40
N SER A 62 5.93 -11.64 -0.62
CA SER A 62 5.88 -13.09 -0.37
C SER A 62 5.67 -13.36 1.12
N ARG A 63 4.87 -14.38 1.47
CA ARG A 63 4.64 -14.80 2.86
C ARG A 63 5.65 -15.83 3.37
N LYS A 64 6.46 -16.41 2.46
CA LYS A 64 7.50 -17.39 2.79
C LYS A 64 8.87 -16.72 2.77
N LYS A 65 9.75 -17.08 3.72
CA LYS A 65 11.15 -16.64 3.75
C LYS A 65 11.89 -17.20 2.52
N THR A 66 12.69 -16.42 1.79
CA THR A 66 13.01 -14.98 1.94
C THR A 66 11.88 -14.06 1.46
N LEU A 67 11.59 -13.01 2.24
CA LEU A 67 10.54 -12.04 1.90
C LEU A 67 10.97 -11.17 0.70
N VAL A 68 10.15 -11.17 -0.36
CA VAL A 68 10.37 -10.38 -1.57
C VAL A 68 9.15 -9.51 -1.80
N SER A 69 9.38 -8.22 -2.05
CA SER A 69 8.31 -7.25 -2.33
C SER A 69 8.35 -6.73 -3.76
N ARG A 70 7.16 -6.52 -4.33
CA ARG A 70 6.97 -5.85 -5.62
C ARG A 70 5.95 -4.73 -5.46
N ALA A 71 6.32 -3.52 -5.87
CA ALA A 71 5.43 -2.37 -5.81
C ALA A 71 4.17 -2.61 -6.66
N VAL A 72 3.02 -2.25 -6.10
CA VAL A 72 1.74 -2.18 -6.79
C VAL A 72 1.64 -0.79 -7.42
N ARG A 73 1.42 -0.75 -8.73
CA ARG A 73 1.15 0.48 -9.46
C ARG A 73 -0.10 0.27 -10.29
N LEU A 74 -1.06 1.18 -10.14
CA LEU A 74 -2.25 1.18 -10.97
C LEU A 74 -1.98 2.06 -12.18
N ARG A 75 -2.25 1.51 -13.36
CA ARG A 75 -2.09 2.24 -14.62
C ARG A 75 -3.42 2.30 -15.33
N LEU A 76 -3.87 3.50 -15.65
CA LEU A 76 -5.11 3.67 -16.40
C LEU A 76 -4.94 3.12 -17.82
N PRO A 77 -5.95 2.40 -18.35
CA PRO A 77 -5.87 1.85 -19.71
C PRO A 77 -5.99 2.93 -20.80
N PHE A 78 -6.33 4.16 -20.42
CA PHE A 78 -6.48 5.31 -21.31
C PHE A 78 -5.62 6.49 -20.84
N ASN A 79 -5.31 7.40 -21.77
CA ASN A 79 -4.60 8.64 -21.46
C ASN A 79 -5.63 9.74 -21.15
N ARG A 80 -5.51 10.44 -20.00
CA ARG A 80 -6.38 11.57 -19.64
C ARG A 80 -5.83 12.93 -20.10
N GLY A 81 -4.82 12.95 -20.98
CA GLY A 81 -4.15 14.19 -21.38
C GLY A 81 -3.12 14.69 -20.37
N VAL A 82 -2.70 13.83 -19.44
CA VAL A 82 -1.65 14.08 -18.44
C VAL A 82 -0.43 13.23 -18.80
N GLU A 83 0.79 13.71 -18.53
CA GLU A 83 2.02 13.01 -18.91
C GLU A 83 2.15 11.60 -18.31
N SER A 84 1.56 11.36 -17.13
CA SER A 84 1.57 10.05 -16.47
C SER A 84 0.21 9.35 -16.54
N LYS A 85 0.24 8.05 -16.86
CA LYS A 85 -0.91 7.13 -16.72
C LYS A 85 -0.94 6.44 -15.36
N ASP A 86 0.09 6.63 -14.55
CA ASP A 86 0.18 6.03 -13.22
C ASP A 86 -0.79 6.78 -12.30
N MET A 87 -1.60 6.00 -11.58
CA MET A 87 -2.58 6.50 -10.63
C MET A 87 -2.04 6.32 -9.22
N GLU A 88 -2.09 7.40 -8.44
CA GLU A 88 -1.80 7.37 -7.01
C GLU A 88 -2.89 6.60 -6.27
N LEU A 89 -2.50 5.85 -5.24
CA LEU A 89 -3.43 5.19 -4.36
C LEU A 89 -3.86 6.21 -3.30
N MET A 90 -5.06 6.77 -3.43
CA MET A 90 -5.61 7.70 -2.45
C MET A 90 -6.54 6.98 -1.47
N ASN A 91 -6.36 7.24 -0.17
CA ASN A 91 -7.13 6.64 0.93
C ASN A 91 -7.33 5.12 0.75
N ALA A 92 -6.25 4.43 0.39
CA ALA A 92 -6.31 3.06 -0.04
C ALA A 92 -6.51 2.10 1.14
N PHE A 93 -7.39 1.13 0.93
CA PHE A 93 -7.59 0.03 1.87
C PHE A 93 -7.91 -1.24 1.09
N PHE A 94 -7.72 -2.39 1.72
CA PHE A 94 -8.02 -3.68 1.14
C PHE A 94 -9.24 -4.29 1.82
N ASP A 95 -10.27 -4.62 1.03
CA ASP A 95 -11.43 -5.35 1.53
C ASP A 95 -11.15 -6.86 1.46
N GLU A 96 -10.88 -7.46 2.61
CA GLU A 96 -10.61 -8.90 2.73
C GLU A 96 -11.83 -9.78 2.44
N LYS A 97 -13.06 -9.23 2.40
CA LYS A 97 -14.26 -10.01 2.07
C LYS A 97 -14.45 -10.13 0.56
N THR A 98 -14.18 -9.05 -0.18
CA THR A 98 -14.31 -9.04 -1.65
C THR A 98 -12.99 -9.29 -2.38
N HIS A 99 -11.87 -9.28 -1.65
CA HIS A 99 -10.49 -9.34 -2.17
C HIS A 99 -10.16 -8.18 -3.11
N GLU A 100 -10.68 -6.98 -2.82
CA GLU A 100 -10.50 -5.80 -3.65
C GLU A 100 -9.61 -4.77 -2.97
N LEU A 101 -8.64 -4.26 -3.72
CA LEU A 101 -7.91 -3.03 -3.35
C LEU A 101 -8.75 -1.84 -3.79
N VAL A 102 -9.27 -1.11 -2.82
CA VAL A 102 -10.09 0.08 -3.04
C VAL A 102 -9.22 1.31 -2.87
N THR A 103 -9.40 2.28 -3.77
CA THR A 103 -8.80 3.61 -3.66
C THR A 103 -9.83 4.64 -4.06
N LEU A 104 -9.92 5.72 -3.29
CA LEU A 104 -10.90 6.76 -3.48
C LEU A 104 -10.29 8.13 -3.16
N ALA A 105 -10.28 9.01 -4.15
CA ALA A 105 -9.98 10.42 -3.95
C ALA A 105 -11.26 11.13 -3.46
N LYS A 106 -11.21 11.72 -2.26
CA LYS A 106 -12.26 12.63 -1.80
C LYS A 106 -12.05 13.98 -2.48
N GLY A 107 -13.06 14.44 -3.23
CA GLY A 107 -13.08 15.78 -3.80
C GLY A 107 -13.39 16.85 -2.75
N ARG A 108 -13.09 18.11 -3.08
CA ARG A 108 -13.83 19.24 -2.50
C ARG A 108 -15.10 19.36 -3.33
N ASP A 109 -16.24 18.95 -2.77
CA ASP A 109 -17.54 19.36 -3.29
C ASP A 109 -17.70 20.87 -3.13
#